data_AF-A0A420H8Y6-F1
#
_entry.id   AF-A0A420H8Y6-F1
#
_cell.length_a   1.000
_cell.length_b   1.000
_cell.length_c   1.000
_cell.angle_alpha   90.00
_cell.angle_beta   90.00
_cell.angle_gamma   90.00
#
_symmetry.space_group_name_H-M   'P 1'
#
loop_
_entity.id
_entity.type
_entity.pdbx_description
1 polymer ?
#
loop_
_entity_poly.entity_id
_entity_poly.type
_entity_poly.pdbx_seq_one_letter_code
_entity_poly.pdbx_strand_id
1 'polypeptide(L)'
;MYRFRTRSTKELKKLNPPKDYLTKEGYPRAAAKFSREANITPYQDNELIRARHSIIHSIHSGDVKSAINTINELDPESGVSCTTHIVHKTMMRKKPPKLNEKVLDRNPSLHFDLLRLQLVELIRNCNSNPGSDITPALNFAAEELAPRAPSNDSFMEDLEKTMTLLVFPSDKLEPDLACLLEPSLRRKVAEKVNKAILARQNSQREATIRKLIRLRAWAEESARSKNIDLPFQIKVDVLGKTTEEKI
;
A
#
# COMPACT_ATOMS: atom_id res chain seq x y z
N MET A 1 10.68 -26.78 38.15
CA MET A 1 9.34 -26.20 38.42
C MET A 1 9.29 -24.79 37.83
N TYR A 2 8.83 -24.63 36.58
CA TYR A 2 8.70 -23.32 35.95
C TYR A 2 7.40 -22.65 36.45
N ARG A 3 7.53 -21.68 37.36
CA ARG A 3 6.41 -20.81 37.75
C ARG A 3 6.14 -19.83 36.61
N PHE A 4 5.11 -20.09 35.81
CA PHE A 4 4.55 -19.06 34.93
C PHE A 4 3.94 -17.95 35.81
N ARG A 5 4.68 -16.85 35.95
CA ARG A 5 4.19 -15.63 36.57
C ARG A 5 3.10 -15.07 35.66
N THR A 6 1.83 -15.24 36.03
CA THR A 6 0.71 -14.61 35.36
C THR A 6 0.92 -13.09 35.41
N ARG A 7 1.29 -12.50 34.28
CA ARG A 7 1.34 -11.03 34.17
C ARG A 7 -0.09 -10.53 34.37
N SER A 8 -0.28 -9.66 35.35
CA SER A 8 -1.55 -9.02 35.67
C SER A 8 -2.21 -8.47 34.39
N THR A 9 -3.51 -8.68 34.25
CA THR A 9 -4.32 -8.23 33.10
C THR A 9 -4.21 -6.72 32.84
N LYS A 10 -3.78 -5.93 33.84
CA LYS A 10 -3.51 -4.49 33.71
C LYS A 10 -2.21 -4.19 32.95
N GLU A 11 -1.18 -5.01 33.09
CA GLU A 11 0.10 -4.86 32.36
C GLU A 11 -0.02 -5.36 30.91
N LEU A 12 -0.86 -6.37 30.67
CA LEU A 12 -1.18 -6.83 29.31
C LEU A 12 -2.01 -5.81 28.51
N LYS A 13 -2.82 -4.97 29.17
CA LYS A 13 -3.56 -3.86 28.51
C LYS A 13 -2.67 -2.68 28.09
N LYS A 14 -1.51 -2.52 28.74
CA LYS A 14 -0.48 -1.54 28.33
C LYS A 14 0.25 -1.98 27.06
N LEU A 15 0.36 -3.28 26.86
CA LEU A 15 0.81 -3.82 25.59
C LEU A 15 -0.36 -3.69 24.61
N ASN A 16 -0.23 -2.78 23.65
CA ASN A 16 -1.14 -2.62 22.53
C ASN A 16 -0.87 -3.57 21.31
N PRO A 17 -0.08 -4.69 21.35
CA PRO A 17 0.39 -5.30 20.12
C PRO A 17 -0.68 -6.01 19.29
N PRO A 18 -1.74 -6.66 19.81
CA PRO A 18 -2.68 -7.35 18.94
C PRO A 18 -3.46 -6.37 18.07
N LYS A 19 -3.92 -5.24 18.62
CA LYS A 19 -4.66 -4.22 17.86
C LYS A 19 -3.79 -3.59 16.78
N ASP A 20 -2.56 -3.24 17.11
CA ASP A 20 -1.64 -2.60 16.18
C ASP A 20 -1.20 -3.57 15.07
N TYR A 21 -1.02 -4.85 15.41
CA TYR A 21 -0.76 -5.92 14.44
C TYR A 21 -1.97 -6.12 13.51
N LEU A 22 -3.18 -6.31 14.05
CA LEU A 22 -4.39 -6.48 13.24
C LEU A 22 -4.62 -5.28 12.32
N THR A 23 -4.32 -4.08 12.81
CA THR A 23 -4.37 -2.88 11.99
C THR A 23 -3.32 -2.95 10.88
N LYS A 24 -2.04 -3.22 11.18
CA LYS A 24 -0.95 -3.32 10.20
C LYS A 24 -1.14 -4.44 9.17
N GLU A 25 -1.71 -5.58 9.56
CA GLU A 25 -2.00 -6.68 8.63
C GLU A 25 -3.26 -6.44 7.78
N GLY A 26 -4.02 -5.37 8.07
CA GLY A 26 -5.19 -5.02 7.27
C GLY A 26 -6.45 -5.78 7.69
N TYR A 27 -6.62 -6.07 8.97
CA TYR A 27 -7.82 -6.66 9.56
C TYR A 27 -8.61 -5.64 10.41
N PRO A 28 -9.22 -4.60 9.80
CA PRO A 28 -9.87 -3.51 10.54
C PRO A 28 -11.05 -3.99 11.39
N ARG A 29 -11.85 -4.94 10.88
CA ARG A 29 -13.01 -5.50 11.61
C ARG A 29 -12.59 -6.30 12.84
N ALA A 30 -11.49 -7.06 12.73
CA ALA A 30 -10.94 -7.81 13.85
C ALA A 30 -10.36 -6.85 14.90
N ALA A 31 -9.64 -5.81 14.45
CA ALA A 31 -9.13 -4.76 15.34
C ALA A 31 -10.25 -4.03 16.09
N ALA A 32 -11.38 -3.73 15.42
CA ALA A 32 -12.55 -3.11 16.04
C ALA A 32 -13.22 -4.01 17.09
N LYS A 33 -13.46 -5.29 16.77
CA LYS A 33 -14.00 -6.27 17.72
C LYS A 33 -13.08 -6.43 18.93
N PHE A 34 -11.77 -6.58 18.69
CA PHE A 34 -10.77 -6.68 19.75
C PHE A 34 -10.75 -5.43 20.63
N SER A 35 -10.88 -4.25 20.04
CA SER A 35 -10.88 -2.99 20.79
C SER A 35 -12.08 -2.89 21.73
N ARG A 36 -13.26 -3.31 21.24
CA ARG A 36 -14.49 -3.37 22.03
C ARG A 36 -14.38 -4.40 23.17
N GLU A 37 -13.83 -5.57 22.89
CA GLU A 37 -13.75 -6.66 23.86
C GLU A 37 -12.64 -6.46 24.90
N ALA A 38 -11.49 -5.90 24.50
CA ALA A 38 -10.39 -5.61 25.42
C ALA A 38 -10.58 -4.31 26.23
N ASN A 39 -11.66 -3.56 25.97
CA ASN A 39 -11.97 -2.29 26.61
C ASN A 39 -10.80 -1.27 26.50
N ILE A 40 -10.10 -1.30 25.36
CA ILE A 40 -8.97 -0.42 25.01
C ILE A 40 -9.45 0.76 24.15
N THR A 41 -8.56 1.71 23.85
CA THR A 41 -8.93 2.90 23.05
C THR A 41 -9.68 2.51 21.77
N PRO A 42 -10.86 3.11 21.52
CA PRO A 42 -11.73 2.70 20.43
C PRO A 42 -10.99 2.84 19.10
N TYR A 43 -11.04 1.77 18.31
CA TYR A 43 -10.45 1.74 16.97
C TYR A 43 -11.04 2.87 16.12
N GLN A 44 -10.19 3.85 15.77
CA GLN A 44 -10.57 4.92 14.84
C GLN A 44 -10.44 4.37 13.43
N ASP A 45 -11.56 4.36 12.71
CA ASP A 45 -11.60 3.87 11.35
C ASP A 45 -10.85 4.84 10.45
N ASN A 46 -9.61 4.51 10.11
CA ASN A 46 -8.85 5.32 9.15
C ASN A 46 -9.23 4.87 7.74
N GLU A 47 -9.62 5.82 6.92
CA GLU A 47 -9.83 5.66 5.49
C GLU A 47 -8.63 4.96 4.81
N LEU A 48 -7.40 5.32 5.22
CA LEU A 48 -6.17 4.68 4.77
C LEU A 48 -6.07 3.17 5.10
N ILE A 49 -6.63 2.73 6.23
CA ILE A 49 -6.65 1.30 6.59
C ILE A 49 -7.69 0.57 5.74
N ARG A 50 -8.86 1.18 5.53
CA ARG A 50 -9.92 0.62 4.66
C ARG A 50 -9.45 0.50 3.22
N ALA A 51 -8.84 1.54 2.67
CA ALA A 51 -8.38 1.52 1.29
C ALA A 51 -7.23 0.52 1.09
N ARG A 52 -6.29 0.43 2.04
CA ARG A 52 -5.26 -0.62 2.03
C ARG A 52 -5.85 -2.02 2.11
N HIS A 53 -6.87 -2.23 2.95
CA HIS A 53 -7.59 -3.50 2.99
C HIS A 53 -8.27 -3.81 1.65
N SER A 54 -8.88 -2.81 1.00
CA SER A 54 -9.49 -2.96 -0.32
C SER A 54 -8.45 -3.42 -1.36
N ILE A 55 -7.28 -2.80 -1.39
CA ILE A 55 -6.18 -3.18 -2.30
C ILE A 55 -5.75 -4.63 -2.06
N ILE A 56 -5.50 -4.99 -0.80
CA ILE A 56 -5.09 -6.35 -0.41
C ILE A 56 -6.17 -7.36 -0.81
N HIS A 57 -7.44 -7.03 -0.58
CA HIS A 57 -8.57 -7.87 -0.95
C HIS A 57 -8.66 -8.08 -2.46
N SER A 58 -8.51 -7.02 -3.27
CA SER A 58 -8.48 -7.10 -4.73
C SER A 58 -7.33 -7.97 -5.24
N ILE A 59 -6.15 -7.90 -4.62
CA ILE A 59 -5.02 -8.79 -4.99
C ILE A 59 -5.34 -10.25 -4.65
N HIS A 60 -5.93 -10.51 -3.48
CA HIS A 60 -6.31 -11.86 -3.09
C HIS A 60 -7.42 -12.47 -3.98
N SER A 61 -8.39 -11.66 -4.40
CA SER A 61 -9.45 -12.09 -5.31
C SER A 61 -8.96 -12.29 -6.75
N GLY A 62 -7.78 -11.76 -7.10
CA GLY A 62 -7.21 -11.84 -8.44
C GLY A 62 -7.56 -10.65 -9.34
N ASP A 63 -8.22 -9.62 -8.79
CA ASP A 63 -8.49 -8.36 -9.50
C ASP A 63 -7.32 -7.37 -9.32
N VAL A 64 -6.19 -7.68 -9.97
CA VAL A 64 -4.97 -6.88 -9.85
C VAL A 64 -5.13 -5.50 -10.49
N LYS A 65 -5.91 -5.38 -11.57
CA LYS A 65 -6.18 -4.09 -12.25
C LYS A 65 -6.87 -3.10 -11.32
N SER A 66 -7.92 -3.54 -10.62
CA SER A 66 -8.59 -2.71 -9.61
C SER A 66 -7.64 -2.31 -8.50
N ALA A 67 -6.82 -3.25 -8.01
CA ALA A 67 -5.82 -2.96 -6.99
C ALA A 67 -4.84 -1.86 -7.42
N ILE A 68 -4.32 -1.92 -8.65
CA ILE A 68 -3.41 -0.89 -9.20
C ILE A 68 -4.11 0.47 -9.29
N ASN A 69 -5.36 0.51 -9.75
CA ASN A 69 -6.12 1.75 -9.84
C ASN A 69 -6.35 2.37 -8.45
N THR A 70 -6.77 1.59 -7.46
CA THR A 70 -6.96 2.06 -6.08
C THR A 70 -5.64 2.51 -5.45
N ILE A 71 -4.50 1.85 -5.76
CA ILE A 71 -3.16 2.30 -5.31
C ILE A 71 -2.87 3.70 -5.84
N ASN A 72 -3.23 3.99 -7.09
CA ASN A 72 -3.01 5.30 -7.70
C ASN A 72 -3.94 6.37 -7.09
N GLU A 73 -5.18 6.02 -6.77
CA GLU A 73 -6.13 6.93 -6.10
C GLU A 73 -5.68 7.33 -4.68
N LEU A 74 -4.98 6.44 -3.97
CA LEU A 74 -4.47 6.74 -2.62
C LEU A 74 -3.28 7.68 -2.59
N ASP A 75 -2.74 8.05 -3.75
CA ASP A 75 -1.66 9.00 -3.87
C ASP A 75 -2.04 10.24 -4.70
N PRO A 76 -2.76 11.21 -4.10
CA PRO A 76 -3.19 12.42 -4.82
C PRO A 76 -2.05 13.41 -5.16
N GLU A 77 -0.77 13.06 -4.98
CA GLU A 77 0.37 13.85 -5.51
C GLU A 77 0.44 13.82 -7.07
N SER A 78 -0.50 13.18 -7.74
CA SER A 78 -0.88 13.53 -9.10
C SER A 78 -1.57 14.89 -9.10
N GLY A 79 -0.77 15.96 -9.21
CA GLY A 79 -1.26 17.27 -9.62
C GLY A 79 -1.94 17.20 -10.98
N VAL A 80 -3.25 16.94 -10.98
CA VAL A 80 -4.17 17.25 -12.07
C VAL A 80 -5.54 17.48 -11.45
N SER A 81 -5.77 18.73 -11.02
CA SER A 81 -7.03 19.47 -11.08
C SER A 81 -7.07 20.53 -9.97
N CYS A 82 -6.24 21.56 -10.09
CA CYS A 82 -6.53 22.87 -9.50
C CYS A 82 -5.95 23.96 -10.39
N THR A 83 -6.53 24.10 -11.58
CA THR A 83 -6.54 25.37 -12.33
C THR A 83 -7.83 25.44 -13.13
N THR A 84 -8.96 25.66 -12.45
CA THR A 84 -10.03 26.43 -13.10
C THR A 84 -9.47 27.82 -13.36
N HIS A 85 -9.21 28.15 -14.62
CA HIS A 85 -9.66 29.35 -15.34
C HIS A 85 -8.90 29.54 -16.67
N ILE A 86 -9.69 29.77 -17.74
CA ILE A 86 -9.35 30.38 -19.05
C ILE A 86 -9.06 29.41 -20.23
N VAL A 87 -10.15 29.13 -20.95
CA VAL A 87 -10.32 28.94 -22.41
C VAL A 87 -9.09 28.61 -23.28
N HIS A 88 -9.04 27.38 -23.80
CA HIS A 88 -9.16 27.14 -25.25
C HIS A 88 -9.44 25.66 -25.56
N LYS A 89 -10.47 25.46 -26.38
CA LYS A 89 -10.84 24.22 -27.03
C LYS A 89 -9.68 23.76 -27.93
N THR A 90 -9.02 22.65 -27.60
CA THR A 90 -8.39 21.77 -28.60
C THR A 90 -8.65 20.32 -28.26
N MET A 91 -9.27 19.67 -29.22
CA MET A 91 -9.60 18.26 -29.29
C MET A 91 -8.29 17.47 -29.43
N MET A 92 -7.72 17.05 -28.30
CA MET A 92 -6.59 16.11 -28.28
C MET A 92 -7.14 14.71 -28.01
N ARG A 93 -6.83 13.78 -28.91
CA ARG A 93 -6.97 12.33 -28.69
C ARG A 93 -6.44 12.02 -27.29
N LYS A 94 -7.32 11.76 -26.33
CA LYS A 94 -6.90 11.26 -25.02
C LYS A 94 -6.33 9.86 -25.25
N LYS A 95 -5.00 9.80 -25.42
CA LYS A 95 -4.23 8.57 -25.18
C LYS A 95 -4.70 8.07 -23.80
N PRO A 96 -5.06 6.78 -23.66
CA PRO A 96 -5.53 6.26 -22.38
C PRO A 96 -4.52 6.67 -21.30
N PRO A 97 -4.99 7.08 -20.11
CA PRO A 97 -4.10 7.53 -19.05
C PRO A 97 -3.06 6.42 -18.84
N LYS A 98 -1.81 6.70 -19.22
CA LYS A 98 -0.69 5.86 -18.85
C LYS A 98 -0.77 5.71 -17.34
N LEU A 99 -0.66 4.48 -16.86
CA LEU A 99 -0.59 4.14 -15.46
C LEU A 99 0.63 4.85 -14.86
N ASN A 100 0.50 6.11 -14.49
CA ASN A 100 1.56 6.94 -13.93
C ASN A 100 1.58 6.76 -12.41
N GLU A 101 1.74 5.51 -12.02
CA GLU A 101 2.76 5.00 -11.11
C GLU A 101 3.57 6.04 -10.30
N LYS A 102 3.26 6.24 -9.01
CA LYS A 102 4.17 6.94 -8.06
C LYS A 102 4.44 6.19 -6.75
N VAL A 103 3.63 5.16 -6.41
CA VAL A 103 4.02 4.12 -5.42
C VAL A 103 4.93 3.08 -6.07
N LEU A 104 4.55 2.64 -7.27
CA LEU A 104 5.21 1.54 -7.96
C LEU A 104 6.52 2.01 -8.67
N ASP A 105 6.63 3.30 -9.02
CA ASP A 105 7.83 3.91 -9.65
C ASP A 105 9.05 3.87 -8.74
N ARG A 106 8.83 4.04 -7.43
CA ARG A 106 9.89 3.96 -6.41
C ARG A 106 10.36 2.53 -6.18
N ASN A 107 9.58 1.54 -6.59
CA ASN A 107 9.82 0.12 -6.36
C ASN A 107 9.56 -0.67 -7.66
N PRO A 108 10.47 -0.59 -8.65
CA PRO A 108 10.30 -1.28 -9.93
C PRO A 108 10.10 -2.80 -9.76
N SER A 109 10.69 -3.40 -8.72
CA SER A 109 10.46 -4.81 -8.40
C SER A 109 9.05 -5.12 -7.92
N LEU A 110 8.37 -4.19 -7.23
CA LEU A 110 6.97 -4.38 -6.82
C LEU A 110 6.03 -4.21 -8.01
N HIS A 111 6.33 -3.24 -8.88
CA HIS A 111 5.58 -3.07 -10.11
C HIS A 111 5.63 -4.33 -10.97
N PHE A 112 6.83 -4.85 -11.20
CA PHE A 112 7.03 -6.08 -11.95
C PHE A 112 6.28 -7.27 -11.35
N ASP A 113 6.31 -7.44 -10.01
CA ASP A 113 5.56 -8.50 -9.34
C ASP A 113 4.03 -8.39 -9.56
N LEU A 114 3.47 -7.17 -9.60
CA LEU A 114 2.05 -6.93 -9.88
C LEU A 114 1.71 -7.22 -11.34
N LEU A 115 2.53 -6.78 -12.29
CA LEU A 115 2.35 -7.09 -13.71
C LEU A 115 2.46 -8.59 -13.97
N ARG A 116 3.47 -9.24 -13.37
CA ARG A 116 3.63 -10.70 -13.43
C ARG A 116 2.41 -11.41 -12.86
N LEU A 117 1.90 -10.98 -11.71
CA LEU A 117 0.69 -11.56 -11.13
C LEU A 117 -0.50 -11.40 -12.09
N GLN A 118 -0.68 -10.21 -12.69
CA GLN A 118 -1.72 -9.97 -13.69
C GLN A 118 -1.59 -10.89 -14.91
N LEU A 119 -0.37 -11.14 -15.39
CA LEU A 119 -0.13 -12.10 -16.47
C LEU A 119 -0.52 -13.52 -16.04
N VAL A 120 -0.14 -13.95 -14.85
CA VAL A 120 -0.53 -15.27 -14.32
C VAL A 120 -2.06 -15.38 -14.20
N GLU A 121 -2.78 -14.33 -13.79
CA GLU A 121 -4.24 -14.35 -13.78
C GLU A 121 -4.85 -14.48 -15.19
N LEU A 122 -4.26 -13.83 -16.20
CA LEU A 122 -4.69 -14.02 -17.59
C LEU A 122 -4.46 -15.48 -18.03
N ILE A 123 -3.32 -16.06 -17.70
CA ILE A 123 -3.00 -17.47 -18.01
C ILE A 123 -3.98 -18.42 -17.30
N ARG A 124 -4.31 -18.18 -16.02
CA ARG A 124 -5.32 -18.97 -15.30
C ARG A 124 -6.69 -18.90 -15.98
N ASN A 125 -7.09 -17.73 -16.47
CA ASN A 125 -8.34 -17.55 -17.20
C ASN A 125 -8.31 -18.27 -18.57
N CYS A 126 -7.15 -18.29 -19.23
CA CYS A 126 -6.95 -19.04 -20.47
C CYS A 126 -7.05 -20.57 -20.27
N ASN A 127 -6.51 -21.08 -19.16
CA ASN A 127 -6.55 -22.52 -18.85
C ASN A 127 -7.93 -22.99 -18.38
N SER A 128 -8.72 -22.11 -17.74
CA SER A 128 -10.05 -22.46 -17.22
C SER A 128 -11.12 -22.57 -18.31
N ASN A 129 -10.89 -21.97 -19.49
CA ASN A 129 -11.81 -22.02 -20.62
C ASN A 129 -11.13 -22.68 -21.83
N PRO A 130 -11.46 -23.94 -22.20
CA PRO A 130 -10.75 -24.71 -23.24
C PRO A 130 -10.90 -24.23 -24.70
N GLY A 131 -11.14 -22.93 -24.91
CA GLY A 131 -11.15 -22.25 -26.21
C GLY A 131 -10.91 -20.74 -26.11
N SER A 132 -10.45 -20.25 -24.96
CA SER A 132 -10.14 -18.83 -24.81
C SER A 132 -8.88 -18.42 -25.55
N ASP A 133 -8.96 -17.23 -26.14
CA ASP A 133 -7.86 -16.60 -26.84
C ASP A 133 -6.68 -16.32 -25.89
N ILE A 134 -5.48 -16.74 -26.31
CA ILE A 134 -4.21 -16.49 -25.58
C ILE A 134 -3.67 -15.10 -25.92
N THR A 135 -4.16 -14.47 -27.00
CA THR A 135 -3.73 -13.16 -27.50
C THR A 135 -3.75 -12.05 -26.43
N PRO A 136 -4.73 -11.94 -25.51
CA PRO A 136 -4.71 -10.93 -24.46
C PRO A 136 -3.52 -11.07 -23.50
N ALA A 137 -3.12 -12.31 -23.17
CA ALA A 137 -1.95 -12.57 -22.33
C ALA A 137 -0.64 -12.21 -23.07
N LEU A 138 -0.55 -12.56 -24.36
CA LEU A 138 0.61 -12.25 -25.19
C LEU A 138 0.78 -10.75 -25.42
N ASN A 139 -0.30 -10.05 -25.77
CA ASN A 139 -0.28 -8.59 -25.95
C ASN A 139 0.14 -7.90 -24.65
N PHE A 140 -0.40 -8.33 -23.51
CA PHE A 140 -0.04 -7.76 -22.22
C PHE A 140 1.45 -7.99 -21.88
N ALA A 141 1.96 -9.21 -22.11
CA ALA A 141 3.37 -9.51 -21.90
C ALA A 141 4.27 -8.65 -22.81
N ALA A 142 3.90 -8.47 -24.07
CA ALA A 142 4.66 -7.68 -25.05
C ALA A 142 4.62 -6.17 -24.77
N GLU A 143 3.48 -5.63 -24.33
CA GLU A 143 3.31 -4.20 -24.09
C GLU A 143 3.89 -3.74 -22.75
N GLU A 144 3.67 -4.50 -21.67
CA GLU A 144 3.96 -4.07 -20.30
C GLU A 144 5.23 -4.73 -19.72
N LEU A 145 5.41 -6.05 -19.89
CA LEU A 145 6.54 -6.78 -19.29
C LEU A 145 7.81 -6.76 -20.15
N ALA A 146 7.70 -6.93 -21.47
CA ALA A 146 8.83 -6.98 -22.38
C ALA A 146 9.75 -5.74 -22.34
N PRO A 147 9.26 -4.49 -22.29
CA PRO A 147 10.15 -3.32 -22.17
C PRO A 147 10.83 -3.22 -20.79
N ARG A 148 10.32 -3.93 -19.77
CA ARG A 148 10.84 -3.88 -18.40
C ARG A 148 11.78 -5.04 -18.06
N ALA A 149 11.64 -6.17 -18.75
CA ALA A 149 12.46 -7.36 -18.53
C ALA A 149 13.99 -7.12 -18.69
N PRO A 150 14.49 -6.32 -19.66
CA PRO A 150 15.92 -6.06 -19.79
C PRO A 150 16.51 -5.21 -18.65
N SER A 151 15.68 -4.65 -17.77
CA SER A 151 16.16 -3.83 -16.66
C SER A 151 16.81 -4.65 -15.55
N ASN A 152 16.51 -5.95 -15.45
CA ASN A 152 17.05 -6.84 -14.43
C ASN A 152 16.96 -8.30 -14.89
N ASP A 153 18.07 -9.04 -14.80
CA ASP A 153 18.14 -10.45 -15.18
C ASP A 153 17.13 -11.32 -14.41
N SER A 154 16.86 -11.00 -13.14
CA SER A 154 15.83 -11.69 -12.35
C SER A 154 14.42 -11.50 -12.90
N PHE A 155 14.12 -10.35 -13.52
CA PHE A 155 12.82 -10.11 -14.15
C PHE A 155 12.70 -10.92 -15.44
N MET A 156 13.78 -11.08 -16.18
CA MET A 156 13.79 -11.92 -17.37
C MET A 156 13.53 -13.38 -16.99
N GLU A 157 14.24 -13.92 -16.00
CA GLU A 157 14.04 -15.29 -15.52
C GLU A 157 12.59 -15.53 -15.05
N ASP A 158 12.02 -14.57 -14.31
CA ASP A 158 10.64 -14.65 -13.85
C ASP A 158 9.61 -14.53 -14.99
N LEU A 159 9.91 -13.74 -16.03
CA LEU A 159 9.08 -13.64 -17.23
C LEU A 159 9.14 -14.94 -18.03
N GLU A 160 10.33 -15.49 -18.26
CA GLU A 160 10.53 -16.76 -18.96
C GLU A 160 9.72 -17.88 -18.27
N LYS A 161 9.86 -18.04 -16.96
CA LYS A 161 9.08 -19.00 -16.16
C LYS A 161 7.57 -18.80 -16.31
N THR A 162 7.12 -17.55 -16.35
CA THR A 162 5.70 -17.23 -16.50
C THR A 162 5.21 -17.53 -17.92
N MET A 163 6.04 -17.30 -18.94
CA MET A 163 5.75 -17.62 -20.33
C MET A 163 5.77 -19.13 -20.60
N THR A 164 6.58 -19.89 -19.88
CA THR A 164 6.56 -21.36 -19.90
C THR A 164 5.17 -21.91 -19.54
N LEU A 165 4.43 -21.24 -18.65
CA LEU A 165 3.06 -21.65 -18.27
C LEU A 165 2.05 -21.59 -19.43
N LEU A 166 2.33 -20.85 -20.51
CA LEU A 166 1.50 -20.83 -21.72
C LEU A 166 1.77 -22.03 -22.63
N VAL A 167 2.99 -22.56 -22.62
CA VAL A 167 3.42 -23.64 -23.50
C VAL A 167 3.10 -25.01 -22.89
N PHE A 168 3.20 -25.13 -21.57
CA PHE A 168 3.00 -26.39 -20.86
C PHE A 168 1.63 -26.43 -20.16
N PRO A 169 0.80 -27.47 -20.43
CA PRO A 169 -0.46 -27.66 -19.72
C PRO A 169 -0.21 -27.92 -18.23
N SER A 170 -1.16 -27.51 -17.39
CA SER A 170 -1.04 -27.54 -15.92
C SER A 170 -0.73 -28.91 -15.33
N ASP A 171 -1.09 -29.98 -16.03
CA ASP A 171 -0.97 -31.36 -15.54
C ASP A 171 0.46 -31.92 -15.61
N LYS A 172 1.39 -31.25 -16.31
CA LYS A 172 2.79 -31.69 -16.48
C LYS A 172 3.81 -30.68 -15.99
N LEU A 173 3.39 -29.68 -15.22
CA LEU A 173 4.27 -28.64 -14.72
C LEU A 173 5.14 -29.16 -13.57
N GLU A 174 6.40 -28.71 -13.56
CA GLU A 174 7.26 -28.85 -12.39
C GLU A 174 6.64 -28.17 -11.16
N PRO A 175 6.88 -28.68 -9.94
CA PRO A 175 6.27 -28.14 -8.72
C PRO A 175 6.56 -26.65 -8.50
N ASP A 176 7.72 -26.16 -8.95
CA ASP A 176 8.09 -24.75 -8.86
C ASP A 176 7.24 -23.84 -9.78
N LEU A 177 6.91 -24.33 -10.98
CA LEU A 177 6.03 -23.64 -11.94
C LEU A 177 4.56 -23.74 -11.51
N ALA A 178 4.14 -24.89 -10.97
CA ALA A 178 2.81 -25.06 -10.40
C ALA A 178 2.56 -24.09 -9.22
N CYS A 179 3.58 -23.82 -8.40
CA CYS A 179 3.52 -22.85 -7.30
C CYS A 179 3.20 -21.41 -7.78
N LEU A 180 3.51 -21.06 -9.04
CA LEU A 180 3.12 -19.76 -9.62
C LEU A 180 1.61 -19.69 -9.88
N LEU A 181 0.97 -20.82 -10.21
CA LEU A 181 -0.48 -20.95 -10.37
C LEU A 181 -1.23 -21.10 -9.04
N GLU A 182 -0.54 -21.28 -7.91
CA GLU A 182 -1.15 -21.31 -6.59
C GLU A 182 -1.52 -19.91 -6.04
N PRO A 183 -2.53 -19.78 -5.15
CA PRO A 183 -2.85 -18.54 -4.45
C PRO A 183 -1.72 -18.02 -3.53
N SER A 184 -0.67 -18.82 -3.32
CA SER A 184 0.51 -18.45 -2.54
C SER A 184 1.21 -17.22 -3.12
N LEU A 185 1.26 -17.09 -4.45
CA LEU A 185 1.83 -15.94 -5.13
C LEU A 185 1.03 -14.67 -4.84
N ARG A 186 -0.31 -14.72 -4.93
CA ARG A 186 -1.19 -13.59 -4.56
C ARG A 186 -0.92 -13.11 -3.14
N ARG A 187 -0.73 -14.05 -2.20
CA ARG A 187 -0.42 -13.72 -0.80
C ARG A 187 0.91 -13.00 -0.66
N LYS A 188 1.98 -13.51 -1.28
CA LYS A 188 3.31 -12.88 -1.25
C LYS A 188 3.29 -11.47 -1.84
N VAL A 189 2.63 -11.28 -2.98
CA VAL A 189 2.51 -9.97 -3.63
C VAL A 189 1.68 -9.02 -2.77
N ALA A 190 0.55 -9.47 -2.22
CA ALA A 190 -0.28 -8.66 -1.31
C ALA A 190 0.50 -8.20 -0.06
N GLU A 191 1.31 -9.08 0.54
CA GLU A 191 2.18 -8.73 1.67
C GLU A 191 3.23 -7.68 1.27
N LYS A 192 3.85 -7.81 0.09
CA LYS A 192 4.83 -6.86 -0.42
C LYS A 192 4.20 -5.49 -0.69
N VAL A 193 3.03 -5.46 -1.31
CA VAL A 193 2.23 -4.24 -1.52
C VAL A 193 1.86 -3.60 -0.18
N ASN A 194 1.36 -4.40 0.77
CA ASN A 194 1.00 -3.92 2.11
C ASN A 194 2.17 -3.22 2.81
N LYS A 195 3.35 -3.87 2.81
CA LYS A 195 4.59 -3.32 3.37
C LYS A 195 4.98 -2.01 2.68
N ALA A 196 4.92 -1.95 1.35
CA ALA A 196 5.26 -0.74 0.60
C ALA A 196 4.31 0.43 0.91
N ILE A 197 3.01 0.18 0.99
CA ILE A 197 2.01 1.21 1.36
C ILE A 197 2.27 1.73 2.79
N LEU A 198 2.51 0.83 3.75
CA LEU A 198 2.81 1.21 5.13
C LEU A 198 4.11 2.02 5.25
N ALA A 199 5.16 1.61 4.56
CA ALA A 199 6.44 2.33 4.54
C ALA A 199 6.26 3.76 4.01
N ARG A 200 5.46 3.92 2.94
CA ARG A 200 5.14 5.23 2.39
C ARG A 200 4.36 6.11 3.37
N GLN A 201 3.30 5.57 3.98
CA GLN A 201 2.49 6.30 4.95
C GLN A 201 3.32 6.74 6.16
N ASN A 202 4.24 5.89 6.64
CA ASN A 202 5.13 6.25 7.73
C ASN A 202 6.11 7.36 7.30
N SER A 203 6.73 7.23 6.13
CA SER A 203 7.66 8.24 5.60
C SER A 203 7.00 9.61 5.43
N GLN A 204 5.74 9.67 4.95
CA GLN A 204 5.00 10.92 4.79
C GLN A 204 4.69 11.56 6.14
N ARG A 205 4.24 10.78 7.12
CA ARG A 205 4.01 11.26 8.49
C ARG A 205 5.27 11.84 9.11
N GLU A 206 6.40 11.15 8.99
CA GLU A 206 7.68 11.64 9.49
C GLU A 206 8.12 12.94 8.80
N ALA A 207 7.94 13.05 7.47
CA ALA A 207 8.25 14.28 6.75
C ALA A 207 7.39 15.46 7.22
N THR A 208 6.09 15.24 7.45
CA THR A 208 5.18 16.24 8.01
C THR A 208 5.59 16.65 9.41
N ILE A 209 5.93 15.70 10.29
CA ILE A 209 6.42 16.00 11.64
C ILE A 209 7.70 16.85 11.57
N ARG A 210 8.67 16.48 10.72
CA ARG A 210 9.89 17.28 10.52
C ARG A 210 9.57 18.69 10.02
N LYS A 211 8.63 18.85 9.09
CA LYS A 211 8.18 20.16 8.59
C LYS A 211 7.55 21.00 9.70
N LEU A 212 6.69 20.41 10.53
CA LEU A 212 6.06 21.10 11.66
C LEU A 212 7.08 21.52 12.71
N ILE A 213 8.06 20.68 13.03
CA ILE A 213 9.16 21.03 13.96
C ILE A 213 9.95 22.23 13.42
N ARG A 214 10.30 22.23 12.13
CA ARG A 214 10.99 23.36 11.49
C ARG A 214 10.16 24.64 11.51
N LEU A 215 8.87 24.53 11.20
CA LEU A 215 7.94 25.66 11.21
C LEU A 215 7.81 26.25 12.62
N ARG A 216 7.69 25.40 13.64
CA ARG A 216 7.67 25.83 15.03
C ARG A 216 8.96 26.55 15.41
N ALA A 217 10.12 25.96 15.13
CA ALA A 217 11.41 26.58 15.43
C ALA A 217 11.55 27.95 14.75
N TRP A 218 11.10 28.08 13.49
CA TRP A 218 11.07 29.35 12.78
C TRP A 218 10.12 30.37 13.43
N ALA A 219 8.92 29.95 13.85
CA ALA A 219 7.96 30.84 14.50
C ALA A 219 8.47 31.35 15.85
N GLU A 220 9.10 30.49 16.64
CA GLU A 220 9.72 30.88 17.92
C GLU A 220 10.86 31.90 17.71
N GLU A 221 11.72 31.65 16.73
CA GLU A 221 12.82 32.59 16.39
C GLU A 221 12.29 33.94 15.88
N SER A 222 11.27 33.90 15.01
CA SER A 222 10.60 35.09 14.47
C SER A 222 9.93 35.93 15.56
N ALA A 223 9.43 35.31 16.62
CA ALA A 223 8.81 36.03 17.73
C ALA A 223 9.84 36.61 18.72
N ARG A 224 10.92 35.88 19.02
CA ARG A 224 12.05 36.41 19.83
C ARG A 224 12.69 37.64 19.17
N SER A 225 12.90 37.60 17.85
CA SER A 225 13.45 38.74 17.10
C SER A 225 12.56 39.99 17.11
N LYS A 226 11.27 39.86 17.46
CA LYS A 226 10.31 40.97 17.60
C LYS A 226 10.10 41.42 19.06
N ASN A 227 10.95 41.00 20.00
CA ASN A 227 10.81 41.25 21.45
C ASN A 227 9.47 40.76 22.05
N ILE A 228 8.85 39.72 21.48
CA ILE A 228 7.72 39.05 22.11
C ILE A 228 8.30 38.04 23.11
N ASP A 229 8.02 38.23 24.40
CA ASP A 229 8.57 37.39 25.45
C ASP A 229 7.88 36.02 25.45
N LEU A 230 8.63 34.97 25.09
CA LEU A 230 8.15 33.59 25.03
C LEU A 230 8.88 32.73 26.08
N PRO A 231 8.16 31.84 26.78
CA PRO A 231 8.80 30.91 27.70
C PRO A 231 9.79 30.01 26.95
N PHE A 232 10.91 29.69 27.60
CA PHE A 232 12.01 28.87 27.05
C PHE A 232 11.56 27.47 26.58
N GLN A 233 10.47 26.93 27.14
CA GLN A 233 9.87 25.67 26.73
C GLN A 233 8.35 25.79 26.62
N ILE A 234 7.83 25.82 25.38
CA ILE A 234 6.40 25.57 25.13
C ILE A 234 6.18 24.06 25.18
N LYS A 235 5.44 23.60 26.19
CA LYS A 235 5.10 22.18 26.35
C LYS A 235 4.09 21.78 25.28
N VAL A 236 4.50 20.92 24.35
CA VAL A 236 3.60 20.36 23.33
C VAL A 236 2.79 19.25 23.98
N ASP A 237 1.52 19.51 24.27
CA ASP A 237 0.62 18.44 24.68
C ASP A 237 0.16 17.65 23.45
N VAL A 238 0.77 16.47 23.27
CA VAL A 238 0.46 15.56 22.17
C VAL A 238 -0.90 14.86 22.38
N LEU A 239 -1.48 14.93 23.58
CA LEU A 239 -2.71 14.24 23.95
C LEU A 239 -3.96 15.12 23.90
N GLY A 240 -3.84 16.40 23.54
CA GLY A 240 -4.98 17.30 23.37
C GLY A 240 -5.84 17.44 24.61
N LYS A 241 -5.26 17.37 25.81
CA LYS A 241 -5.96 17.80 27.02
C LYS A 241 -5.84 19.30 27.07
N THR A 242 -6.79 19.98 26.43
CA THR A 242 -7.04 21.40 26.63
C THR A 242 -7.07 21.64 28.13
N THR A 243 -6.01 22.21 28.68
CA THR A 243 -6.07 22.85 29.99
C THR A 243 -6.96 24.06 29.78
N GLU A 244 -8.27 23.87 30.01
CA GLU A 244 -9.15 24.96 30.38
C GLU A 244 -8.63 25.52 31.70
N GLU A 245 -7.61 26.37 31.64
CA GLU A 245 -7.35 27.31 32.71
C GLU A 245 -8.45 28.37 32.62
N LYS A 246 -9.49 28.16 33.42
CA LYS A 246 -10.45 29.19 33.80
C LYS A 246 -9.67 30.39 34.34
N ILE A 247 -9.82 31.52 33.66
CA ILE A 247 -9.61 32.86 34.23
C ILE A 247 -10.93 33.29 34.85
#